data_AF-A0A494W7A4-F1
#
_entry.id   AF-A0A494W7A4-F1
#
_cell.length_a   1.000
_cell.length_b   1.000
_cell.length_c   1.000
_cell.angle_alpha   90.00
_cell.angle_beta   90.00
_cell.angle_gamma   90.00
#
_symmetry.space_group_name_H-M   'P 1'
#
loop_
_entity.id
_entity.type
_entity.pdbx_description
1 polymer ?
#
loop_
_entity_poly.entity_id
_entity_poly.type
_entity_poly.pdbx_seq_one_letter_code
_entity_poly.pdbx_strand_id
1 'polypeptide(L)'
;MRAKSVLSIAAQTERLPMPKRSVSAEIVTILAPGEAPLPQRRSGAAQDRAVQLVELLQELTGEGASLVELNFQKSIEARAPASIKALAVDLDCYARFSAERGGIGLPADEARLVAYIDYCEARRLKPATVSRRLSSLAVAHHLLDVPCPVGAVVVRDALRGLRRRAGVRQRQAGPLRLGEGIGREAC
;
A
#
# COMPACT_ATOMS: atom_id res chain seq x y z
N MET A 1 -3.26 -46.44 76.69
CA MET A 1 -4.73 -46.37 76.49
C MET A 1 -5.07 -45.01 75.91
N ARG A 2 -5.94 -44.98 74.90
CA ARG A 2 -6.25 -43.80 74.06
C ARG A 2 -6.87 -42.65 74.87
N ALA A 3 -6.31 -41.45 74.71
CA ALA A 3 -7.01 -40.18 74.92
C ALA A 3 -6.90 -39.38 73.61
N LYS A 4 -8.02 -39.15 72.92
CA LYS A 4 -8.07 -38.21 71.79
C LYS A 4 -8.38 -36.83 72.36
N SER A 5 -7.36 -35.98 72.35
CA SER A 5 -7.43 -34.55 72.64
C SER A 5 -7.95 -33.80 71.41
N VAL A 6 -8.75 -32.77 71.68
CA VAL A 6 -9.36 -31.85 70.73
C VAL A 6 -8.26 -30.94 70.18
N LEU A 7 -8.00 -30.99 68.86
CA LEU A 7 -6.99 -30.16 68.21
C LEU A 7 -7.60 -28.87 67.65
N SER A 8 -7.11 -27.78 68.23
CA SER A 8 -6.99 -26.43 67.70
C SER A 8 -6.43 -26.41 66.27
N ILE A 9 -6.99 -25.58 65.40
CA ILE A 9 -6.29 -25.01 64.23
C ILE A 9 -6.58 -23.50 64.18
N ALA A 10 -5.46 -22.76 64.20
CA ALA A 10 -5.36 -21.33 64.29
C ALA A 10 -5.71 -20.61 62.99
N ALA A 11 -6.10 -19.34 63.16
CA ALA A 11 -6.44 -18.36 62.15
C ALA A 11 -5.38 -18.24 61.05
N GLN A 12 -5.81 -18.41 59.80
CA GLN A 12 -5.01 -18.13 58.62
C GLN A 12 -5.04 -16.63 58.34
N THR A 13 -3.84 -16.03 58.36
CA THR A 13 -3.50 -14.69 57.89
C THR A 13 -4.03 -14.43 56.48
N GLU A 14 -5.01 -13.52 56.37
CA GLU A 14 -5.45 -12.93 55.10
C GLU A 14 -4.30 -12.13 54.49
N ARG A 15 -3.83 -12.60 53.33
CA ARG A 15 -2.86 -11.91 52.50
C ARG A 15 -3.64 -10.94 51.59
N LEU A 16 -3.62 -9.65 51.93
CA LEU A 16 -4.24 -8.57 51.14
C LEU A 16 -3.77 -8.63 49.67
N PRO A 17 -4.68 -8.55 48.68
CA PRO A 17 -4.27 -8.49 47.29
C PRO A 17 -3.65 -7.13 46.95
N MET A 18 -2.42 -7.16 46.45
CA MET A 18 -1.74 -6.01 45.83
C MET A 18 -2.58 -5.45 44.66
N PRO A 19 -2.61 -4.13 44.44
CA PRO A 19 -3.38 -3.53 43.37
C PRO A 19 -2.87 -4.01 42.00
N LYS A 20 -3.78 -4.59 41.20
CA LYS A 20 -3.52 -4.94 39.81
C LYS A 20 -3.22 -3.66 39.03
N ARG A 21 -2.07 -3.66 38.36
CA ARG A 21 -1.56 -2.70 37.37
C ARG A 21 -2.70 -1.92 36.68
N SER A 22 -2.66 -0.60 36.78
CA SER A 22 -3.60 0.32 36.11
C SER A 22 -3.57 0.09 34.60
N VAL A 23 -4.60 -0.57 34.07
CA VAL A 23 -4.85 -0.58 32.63
C VAL A 23 -5.47 0.77 32.31
N SER A 24 -4.81 1.57 31.48
CA SER A 24 -5.40 2.75 30.86
C SER A 24 -6.64 2.28 30.10
N ALA A 25 -7.81 2.43 30.72
CA ALA A 25 -9.07 2.04 30.11
C ALA A 25 -9.38 3.04 28.99
N GLU A 26 -9.02 2.69 27.76
CA GLU A 26 -9.60 3.35 26.59
C GLU A 26 -11.07 2.94 26.54
N ILE A 27 -11.95 3.86 26.91
CA ILE A 27 -13.40 3.68 26.84
C ILE A 27 -13.80 3.88 25.38
N VAL A 28 -14.07 2.78 24.68
CA VAL A 28 -14.61 2.84 23.31
C VAL A 28 -16.12 2.95 23.38
N THR A 29 -16.65 4.16 23.23
CA THR A 29 -18.09 4.41 23.17
C THR A 29 -18.60 4.10 21.76
N ILE A 30 -19.45 3.08 21.62
CA ILE A 30 -20.15 2.78 20.36
C ILE A 30 -21.47 3.55 20.37
N LEU A 31 -21.59 4.59 19.53
CA LEU A 31 -22.81 5.38 19.35
C LEU A 31 -23.81 4.64 18.46
N ALA A 32 -25.11 4.93 18.63
CA ALA A 32 -26.14 4.33 17.79
C ALA A 32 -26.01 4.79 16.32
N PRO A 33 -26.50 4.01 15.35
CA PRO A 33 -26.48 4.38 13.94
C PRO A 33 -27.14 5.76 13.72
N GLY A 34 -26.39 6.74 13.22
CA GLY A 34 -26.86 8.11 12.99
C GLY A 34 -26.49 9.14 14.05
N GLU A 35 -26.01 8.71 15.22
CA GLU A 35 -25.56 9.61 16.31
C GLU A 35 -24.06 9.91 16.25
N ALA A 36 -23.28 9.05 15.60
CA ALA A 36 -21.87 9.29 15.36
C ALA A 36 -21.69 10.39 14.29
N PRO A 37 -20.97 11.48 14.58
CA PRO A 37 -20.50 12.37 13.52
C PRO A 37 -19.71 11.52 12.53
N LEU A 38 -20.13 11.50 11.26
CA LEU A 38 -19.40 10.80 10.22
C LEU A 38 -17.95 11.32 10.25
N PRO A 39 -16.94 10.44 10.16
CA PRO A 39 -15.55 10.88 10.08
C PRO A 39 -15.43 11.80 8.88
N GLN A 40 -15.34 13.11 9.13
CA GLN A 40 -15.04 14.05 8.08
C GLN A 40 -13.66 13.69 7.58
N ARG A 41 -13.57 13.43 6.27
CA ARG A 41 -12.29 13.21 5.63
C ARG A 41 -11.46 14.47 5.88
N ARG A 42 -10.54 14.39 6.85
CA ARG A 42 -9.44 15.34 6.95
C ARG A 42 -8.81 15.32 5.57
N SER A 43 -8.91 16.43 4.84
CA SER A 43 -8.01 16.68 3.73
C SER A 43 -6.63 16.57 4.37
N GLY A 44 -5.99 15.40 4.21
CA GLY A 44 -4.65 15.19 4.72
C GLY A 44 -3.84 16.41 4.31
N ALA A 45 -3.06 16.96 5.26
CA ALA A 45 -2.24 18.15 5.07
C ALA A 45 -1.77 18.18 3.63
N ALA A 46 -2.21 19.18 2.88
CA ALA A 46 -2.09 19.19 1.44
C ALA A 46 -0.59 19.23 1.10
N GLN A 47 0.05 18.06 1.05
CA GLN A 47 1.39 17.94 0.51
C GLN A 47 1.30 18.51 -0.89
N ASP A 48 2.11 19.53 -1.15
CA ASP A 48 2.28 20.01 -2.50
C ASP A 48 2.81 18.84 -3.33
N ARG A 49 1.92 18.28 -4.16
CA ARG A 49 2.22 17.09 -4.95
C ARG A 49 3.22 17.41 -6.06
N ALA A 50 3.35 18.67 -6.45
CA ALA A 50 4.39 19.10 -7.38
C ALA A 50 5.75 19.11 -6.68
N VAL A 51 5.84 19.63 -5.45
CA VAL A 51 7.09 19.58 -4.65
C VAL A 51 7.51 18.14 -4.39
N GLN A 52 6.59 17.29 -3.91
CA GLN A 52 6.86 15.86 -3.72
C GLN A 52 7.38 15.19 -5.00
N LEU A 53 6.83 15.58 -6.15
CA LEU A 53 7.27 15.03 -7.44
C LEU A 53 8.70 15.46 -7.78
N VAL A 54 9.07 16.71 -7.53
CA VAL A 54 10.44 17.20 -7.76
C VAL A 54 11.43 16.45 -6.88
N GLU A 55 11.12 16.30 -5.58
CA GLU A 55 11.97 15.56 -4.63
C GLU A 55 12.18 14.11 -5.09
N LEU A 56 11.11 13.42 -5.49
CA LEU A 56 11.19 12.04 -5.98
C LEU A 56 12.02 11.93 -7.28
N LEU A 57 11.87 12.89 -8.19
CA LEU A 57 12.66 12.89 -9.43
C LEU A 57 14.14 13.09 -9.13
N GLN A 58 14.48 14.01 -8.22
CA GLN A 58 15.86 14.26 -7.78
C GLN A 58 16.47 13.03 -7.09
N GLU A 59 15.70 12.33 -6.24
CA GLU A 59 16.15 11.08 -5.59
C GLU A 59 16.42 9.97 -6.61
N LEU A 60 15.59 9.88 -7.64
CA LEU A 60 15.70 8.83 -8.66
C LEU A 60 16.81 9.10 -9.69
N THR A 61 17.12 10.36 -9.97
CA THR A 61 18.14 10.75 -10.96
C THR A 61 19.56 10.67 -10.41
N GLY A 62 20.47 10.05 -11.17
CA GLY A 62 21.91 10.19 -10.97
C GLY A 62 22.49 11.45 -11.64
N GLU A 63 23.79 11.69 -11.50
CA GLU A 63 24.48 12.90 -12.00
C GLU A 63 24.33 13.21 -13.50
N GLY A 64 23.85 12.26 -14.31
CA GLY A 64 23.71 12.41 -15.76
C GLY A 64 22.31 12.78 -16.27
N ALA A 65 21.30 12.89 -15.40
CA ALA A 65 19.93 13.24 -15.82
C ALA A 65 19.40 14.41 -14.99
N SER A 66 19.09 15.51 -15.66
CA SER A 66 18.56 16.73 -15.01
C SER A 66 17.09 16.93 -15.38
N LEU A 67 16.35 17.51 -14.45
CA LEU A 67 14.98 17.94 -14.70
C LEU A 67 14.98 19.13 -15.65
N VAL A 68 14.27 19.02 -16.78
CA VAL A 68 14.09 20.14 -17.70
C VAL A 68 12.93 21.00 -17.20
N GLU A 69 13.27 22.18 -16.69
CA GLU A 69 12.31 23.11 -16.05
C GLU A 69 11.09 23.41 -16.93
N LEU A 70 11.30 23.68 -18.23
CA LEU A 70 10.22 23.92 -19.18
C LEU A 70 9.29 22.70 -19.32
N ASN A 71 9.85 21.49 -19.45
CA ASN A 71 9.09 20.26 -19.56
C ASN A 71 8.28 20.00 -18.29
N PHE A 72 8.88 20.25 -17.12
CA PHE A 72 8.20 20.15 -15.83
C PHE A 72 7.03 21.12 -15.74
N GLN A 73 7.27 22.41 -15.96
CA GLN A 73 6.24 23.44 -15.84
C GLN A 73 5.06 23.16 -16.76
N LYS A 74 5.30 22.87 -18.04
CA LYS A 74 4.24 22.57 -19.01
C LYS A 74 3.51 21.26 -18.71
N SER A 75 4.20 20.25 -18.21
CA SER A 75 3.57 19.00 -17.78
C SER A 75 2.66 19.20 -16.56
N ILE A 76 3.05 20.05 -15.60
CA ILE A 76 2.24 20.35 -14.41
C ILE A 76 1.01 21.20 -14.77
N GLU A 77 1.20 22.28 -15.54
CA GLU A 77 0.11 23.15 -16.00
C GLU A 77 -0.98 22.39 -16.77
N ALA A 78 -0.58 21.40 -17.57
CA ALA A 78 -1.50 20.60 -18.38
C ALA A 78 -2.25 19.50 -17.61
N ARG A 79 -1.92 19.23 -16.34
CA ARG A 79 -2.45 18.09 -15.59
C ARG A 79 -3.45 18.51 -14.52
N ALA A 80 -4.55 17.77 -14.45
CA ALA A 80 -5.46 17.86 -13.31
C ALA A 80 -4.74 17.48 -12.00
N PRO A 81 -5.13 18.05 -10.84
CA PRO A 81 -4.51 17.74 -9.54
C PRO A 81 -4.48 16.25 -9.19
N ALA A 82 -5.53 15.50 -9.58
CA ALA A 82 -5.60 14.06 -9.40
C ALA A 82 -4.50 13.30 -10.18
N SER A 83 -4.13 13.80 -11.36
CA SER A 83 -3.09 13.22 -12.20
C SER A 83 -1.70 13.47 -11.62
N ILE A 84 -1.43 14.69 -11.11
CA ILE A 84 -0.18 15.02 -10.41
C ILE A 84 -0.03 14.12 -9.18
N LYS A 85 -1.11 13.98 -8.40
CA LYS A 85 -1.13 13.06 -7.24
C LYS A 85 -0.84 11.62 -7.64
N ALA A 86 -1.45 11.12 -8.72
CA ALA A 86 -1.23 9.75 -9.19
C ALA A 86 0.23 9.53 -9.60
N LEU A 87 0.83 10.50 -10.29
CA LEU A 87 2.23 10.49 -10.71
C LEU A 87 3.16 10.43 -9.48
N ALA A 88 2.96 11.31 -8.50
CA ALA A 88 3.76 11.32 -7.28
C ALA A 88 3.67 9.99 -6.50
N VAL A 89 2.46 9.42 -6.37
CA VAL A 89 2.26 8.12 -5.69
C VAL A 89 2.90 6.96 -6.47
N ASP A 90 2.86 6.99 -7.79
CA ASP A 90 3.46 5.95 -8.61
C ASP A 90 4.99 6.00 -8.56
N LEU A 91 5.58 7.21 -8.54
CA LEU A 91 7.02 7.41 -8.41
C LEU A 91 7.55 7.13 -7.02
N ASP A 92 6.81 7.45 -5.95
CA ASP A 92 7.14 7.06 -4.57
C ASP A 92 7.26 5.52 -4.46
N CYS A 93 6.35 4.78 -5.10
CA CYS A 93 6.46 3.33 -5.10
C CYS A 93 7.67 2.81 -5.90
N TYR A 94 8.06 3.51 -6.96
CA TYR A 94 9.25 3.17 -7.75
C TYR A 94 10.55 3.55 -7.02
N ALA A 95 10.58 4.68 -6.31
CA ALA A 95 11.69 5.09 -5.45
C ALA A 95 11.99 4.03 -4.39
N ARG A 96 10.97 3.48 -3.73
CA ARG A 96 11.15 2.34 -2.80
C ARG A 96 11.77 1.11 -3.47
N PHE A 97 11.32 0.76 -4.67
CA PHE A 97 11.94 -0.33 -5.43
C PHE A 97 13.41 -0.02 -5.77
N SER A 98 13.70 1.22 -6.18
CA SER A 98 15.05 1.65 -6.53
C SER A 98 15.97 1.63 -5.32
N ALA A 99 15.49 2.06 -4.15
CA ALA A 99 16.21 1.99 -2.88
C ALA A 99 16.51 0.54 -2.45
N GLU A 100 15.53 -0.37 -2.56
CA GLU A 100 15.72 -1.80 -2.26
C GLU A 100 16.73 -2.47 -3.22
N ARG A 101 16.75 -2.06 -4.49
CA ARG A 101 17.58 -2.69 -5.54
C ARG A 101 18.97 -2.06 -5.69
N GLY A 102 19.13 -0.81 -5.26
CA GLY A 102 20.34 -0.01 -5.46
C GLY A 102 20.53 0.50 -6.90
N GLY A 103 21.51 1.39 -7.06
CA GLY A 103 21.83 2.04 -8.33
C GLY A 103 20.87 3.18 -8.71
N ILE A 104 21.16 3.83 -9.84
CA ILE A 104 20.35 4.96 -10.35
C ILE A 104 18.93 4.49 -10.72
N GLY A 105 17.93 5.26 -10.31
CA GLY A 105 16.53 4.95 -10.58
C GLY A 105 16.08 5.38 -11.98
N LEU A 106 16.55 6.55 -12.43
CA LEU A 106 16.27 7.15 -13.73
C LEU A 106 17.56 7.71 -14.36
N PRO A 107 17.71 7.62 -15.71
CA PRO A 107 16.85 6.91 -16.65
C PRO A 107 16.84 5.40 -16.38
N ALA A 108 15.66 4.79 -16.38
CA ALA A 108 15.54 3.35 -16.25
C ALA A 108 15.92 2.70 -17.58
N ASP A 109 16.63 1.57 -17.54
CA ASP A 109 16.80 0.71 -18.70
C ASP A 109 15.68 -0.34 -18.78
N GLU A 110 15.63 -1.10 -19.88
CA GLU A 110 14.63 -2.14 -20.09
C GLU A 110 14.67 -3.21 -18.99
N ALA A 111 15.88 -3.60 -18.55
CA ALA A 111 16.08 -4.60 -17.51
C ALA A 111 15.50 -4.17 -16.15
N ARG A 112 15.68 -2.89 -15.79
CA ARG A 112 15.14 -2.29 -14.56
C ARG A 112 13.63 -2.18 -14.60
N LEU A 113 13.05 -1.88 -15.76
CA LEU A 113 11.59 -1.86 -15.92
C LEU A 113 10.97 -3.27 -15.81
N VAL A 114 11.58 -4.27 -16.43
CA VAL A 114 11.14 -5.68 -16.30
C VAL A 114 11.21 -6.12 -14.83
N ALA A 115 12.34 -5.83 -14.18
CA ALA A 115 12.53 -6.06 -12.76
C ALA A 115 11.48 -5.37 -11.87
N TYR A 116 11.07 -4.15 -12.22
CA TYR A 116 10.02 -3.45 -11.50
C TYR A 116 8.63 -4.09 -11.69
N ILE A 117 8.36 -4.64 -12.88
CA ILE A 117 7.14 -5.44 -13.14
C ILE A 117 7.14 -6.68 -12.25
N ASP A 118 8.26 -7.40 -12.17
CA ASP A 118 8.40 -8.59 -11.31
C ASP A 118 8.25 -8.24 -9.82
N TYR A 119 8.85 -7.13 -9.39
CA TYR A 119 8.67 -6.57 -8.04
C TYR A 119 7.19 -6.29 -7.71
N CYS A 120 6.46 -5.71 -8.67
CA CYS A 120 5.03 -5.45 -8.53
C CYS A 120 4.21 -6.74 -8.50
N GLU A 121 4.59 -7.74 -9.29
CA GLU A 121 3.94 -9.04 -9.31
C GLU A 121 4.13 -9.80 -8.00
N ALA A 122 5.34 -9.80 -7.44
CA ALA A 122 5.64 -10.40 -6.14
C ALA A 122 4.75 -9.80 -5.03
N ARG A 123 4.45 -8.50 -5.13
CA ARG A 123 3.52 -7.76 -4.25
C ARG A 123 2.04 -7.91 -4.65
N ARG A 124 1.73 -8.79 -5.61
CA ARG A 124 0.38 -9.14 -6.08
C ARG A 124 -0.44 -7.93 -6.57
N LEU A 125 0.23 -6.94 -7.17
CA LEU A 125 -0.44 -5.77 -7.70
C LEU A 125 -1.25 -6.10 -8.96
N LYS A 126 -2.37 -5.39 -9.15
CA LYS A 126 -3.23 -5.57 -10.33
C LYS A 126 -2.47 -5.15 -11.59
N PRO A 127 -2.61 -5.86 -12.73
CA PRO A 127 -1.95 -5.46 -13.97
C PRO A 127 -2.29 -4.04 -14.45
N ALA A 128 -3.50 -3.56 -14.16
CA ALA A 128 -3.91 -2.18 -14.44
C ALA A 128 -3.08 -1.15 -13.64
N THR A 129 -2.79 -1.43 -12.37
CA THR A 129 -1.94 -0.59 -11.52
C THR A 129 -0.51 -0.57 -12.03
N VAL A 130 0.03 -1.72 -12.43
CA VAL A 130 1.38 -1.80 -13.01
C VAL A 130 1.45 -1.03 -14.32
N SER A 131 0.45 -1.17 -15.19
CA SER A 131 0.36 -0.41 -16.45
C SER A 131 0.35 1.10 -16.21
N ARG A 132 -0.43 1.57 -15.23
CA ARG A 132 -0.47 2.99 -14.85
C ARG A 132 0.90 3.49 -14.38
N ARG A 133 1.57 2.72 -13.53
CA ARG A 133 2.92 3.06 -13.03
C ARG A 133 3.95 3.13 -14.14
N LEU A 134 3.89 2.24 -15.12
CA LEU A 134 4.77 2.30 -16.30
C LEU A 134 4.50 3.57 -17.14
N SER A 135 3.24 4.00 -17.26
CA SER A 135 2.91 5.30 -17.87
C SER A 135 3.47 6.48 -17.06
N SER A 136 3.40 6.42 -15.73
CA SER A 136 4.00 7.43 -14.85
C SER A 136 5.53 7.49 -15.00
N LEU A 137 6.20 6.35 -15.20
CA LEU A 137 7.63 6.31 -15.52
C LEU A 137 7.93 6.89 -16.90
N ALA A 138 7.09 6.65 -17.90
CA ALA A 138 7.25 7.28 -19.21
C ALA A 138 7.17 8.81 -19.13
N VAL A 139 6.27 9.33 -18.28
CA VAL A 139 6.21 10.78 -17.98
C VAL A 139 7.51 11.25 -17.33
N ALA A 140 8.05 10.50 -16.35
CA ALA A 140 9.31 10.87 -15.72
C ALA A 140 10.47 10.95 -16.71
N HIS A 141 10.59 9.99 -17.63
CA HIS A 141 11.58 10.05 -18.72
C HIS A 141 11.39 11.30 -19.60
N HIS A 142 10.16 11.68 -19.93
CA HIS A 142 9.89 12.90 -20.70
C HIS A 142 10.25 14.18 -19.93
N LEU A 143 9.98 14.23 -18.62
CA LEU A 143 10.36 15.36 -17.76
C LEU A 143 11.88 15.57 -17.70
N LEU A 144 12.64 14.48 -17.82
CA LEU A 144 14.11 14.47 -17.85
C LEU A 144 14.68 14.62 -19.27
N ASP A 145 13.81 14.71 -20.30
CA ASP A 145 14.19 14.75 -21.72
C ASP A 145 15.10 13.60 -22.19
N VAL A 146 14.82 12.39 -21.69
CA VAL A 146 15.59 11.17 -22.00
C VAL A 146 14.72 10.12 -22.72
N PRO A 147 15.32 9.24 -23.55
CA PRO A 147 14.59 8.16 -24.21
C PRO A 147 13.85 7.26 -23.22
N CYS A 148 12.63 6.86 -23.58
CA CYS A 148 11.76 6.06 -22.71
C CYS A 148 11.69 4.59 -23.17
N PRO A 149 12.20 3.62 -22.36
CA PRO A 149 12.15 2.20 -22.72
C PRO A 149 10.83 1.51 -22.39
N VAL A 150 9.82 2.22 -21.87
CA VAL A 150 8.52 1.60 -21.50
C VAL A 150 7.83 0.92 -22.69
N GLY A 151 8.06 1.41 -23.91
CA GLY A 151 7.54 0.82 -25.14
C GLY A 151 8.31 -0.39 -25.69
N ALA A 152 9.47 -0.72 -25.11
CA ALA A 152 10.32 -1.80 -25.58
C ALA A 152 9.57 -3.15 -25.60
N VAL A 153 9.94 -4.01 -26.55
CA VAL A 153 9.27 -5.32 -26.74
C VAL A 153 9.34 -6.15 -25.46
N VAL A 154 10.52 -6.22 -24.83
CA VAL A 154 10.72 -6.99 -23.60
C VAL A 154 9.85 -6.50 -22.44
N VAL A 155 9.68 -5.18 -22.29
CA VAL A 155 8.83 -4.57 -21.25
C VAL A 155 7.36 -4.88 -21.52
N ARG A 156 6.92 -4.81 -22.79
CA ARG A 156 5.55 -5.16 -23.18
C ARG A 156 5.25 -6.64 -22.97
N ASP A 157 6.19 -7.53 -23.28
CA ASP A 157 6.03 -8.95 -23.07
C ASP A 157 6.02 -9.34 -21.59
N ALA A 158 6.84 -8.70 -20.75
CA ALA A 158 6.78 -8.84 -19.30
C ALA A 158 5.39 -8.45 -18.75
N LEU A 159 4.86 -7.30 -19.18
CA LEU A 159 3.52 -6.86 -18.78
C LEU A 159 2.41 -7.82 -19.27
N ARG A 160 2.56 -8.37 -20.49
CA ARG A 160 1.64 -9.39 -21.03
C ARG A 160 1.69 -10.67 -20.21
N GLY A 161 2.88 -11.11 -19.79
CA GLY A 161 3.08 -12.24 -18.88
C GLY A 161 2.34 -12.06 -17.57
N LEU A 162 2.52 -10.91 -16.91
CA LEU A 162 1.79 -10.54 -15.70
C LEU A 162 0.27 -10.62 -15.88
N ARG A 163 -0.26 -10.06 -16.98
CA ARG A 163 -1.71 -10.09 -17.27
C ARG A 163 -2.25 -11.51 -17.40
N ARG A 164 -1.52 -12.40 -18.09
CA ARG A 164 -1.91 -13.82 -18.24
C ARG A 164 -1.95 -14.54 -16.89
N ARG A 165 -0.90 -14.41 -16.09
CA ARG A 165 -0.82 -15.05 -14.76
C ARG A 165 -1.89 -14.52 -13.81
N ALA A 166 -2.12 -13.21 -13.79
CA ALA A 166 -3.19 -12.61 -13.00
C ALA A 166 -4.57 -13.11 -13.42
N GLY A 167 -4.83 -13.25 -14.73
CA GLY A 167 -6.09 -13.78 -15.27
C GLY A 167 -6.34 -15.24 -14.87
N VAL A 168 -5.31 -16.09 -14.94
CA VAL A 168 -5.39 -17.49 -14.48
C VAL A 168 -5.76 -17.53 -12.98
N ARG A 169 -5.14 -16.68 -12.16
CA ARG A 169 -5.44 -16.61 -10.72
C ARG A 169 -6.88 -16.18 -10.45
N GLN A 170 -7.43 -15.21 -11.18
CA GLN A 170 -8.83 -14.83 -11.02
C GLN A 170 -9.78 -15.98 -11.37
N ARG A 171 -9.43 -16.80 -12.38
CA ARG A 171 -10.22 -17.98 -12.77
C ARG A 171 -10.18 -19.12 -11.74
N GLN A 172 -9.17 -19.15 -10.86
CA GLN A 172 -9.02 -20.16 -9.80
C GLN A 172 -9.82 -19.84 -8.53
N ALA A 173 -10.61 -18.76 -8.49
CA ALA A 173 -11.57 -18.56 -7.41
C ALA A 173 -12.60 -19.71 -7.43
N GLY A 174 -12.72 -20.44 -6.31
CA GLY A 174 -13.50 -21.68 -6.23
C GLY A 174 -15.00 -21.48 -6.49
N PRO A 175 -15.75 -22.57 -6.79
CA PRO A 175 -17.19 -22.49 -7.01
C PRO A 175 -17.89 -21.87 -5.80
N LEU A 176 -18.67 -20.81 -6.03
CA LEU A 176 -19.57 -20.28 -5.02
C LEU A 176 -20.62 -21.37 -4.72
N ARG A 177 -20.51 -22.04 -3.57
CA ARG A 177 -21.60 -22.87 -3.06
C ARG A 177 -22.65 -21.93 -2.48
N LEU A 178 -23.71 -21.70 -3.23
CA LEU A 178 -24.92 -21.08 -2.70
C LEU A 178 -25.50 -22.07 -1.68
N GLY A 179 -25.46 -21.70 -0.40
CA GLY A 179 -26.06 -22.49 0.66
C GLY A 179 -27.56 -22.68 0.40
N GLU A 180 -27.98 -23.92 0.48
CA GLU A 180 -29.35 -24.41 0.38
C GLU A 180 -30.17 -23.81 1.54
N GLY A 181 -30.75 -22.64 1.31
CA GLY A 181 -31.46 -21.88 2.35
C GLY A 181 -32.49 -20.89 1.81
N ILE A 182 -32.89 -21.02 0.54
CA ILE A 182 -33.97 -20.21 -0.04
C ILE A 182 -34.98 -21.13 -0.73
N GLY A 183 -35.96 -21.54 0.07
CA GLY A 183 -37.26 -22.03 -0.42
C GLY A 183 -37.68 -23.39 0.13
N ARG A 184 -38.53 -23.40 1.17
CA ARG A 184 -39.95 -23.81 1.05
C ARG A 184 -40.65 -23.88 2.42
N GLU A 185 -41.62 -22.97 2.56
CA GLU A 185 -42.99 -23.10 3.12
C GLU A 185 -43.24 -23.70 4.52
N ALA A 186 -44.04 -22.99 5.30
CA ALA A 186 -45.31 -23.52 5.82
C ALA A 186 -46.32 -22.37 6.00
N CYS A 187 -47.53 -22.57 5.47
CA CYS A 187 -48.76 -21.82 5.78
C CYS A 187 -49.11 -21.86 7.27
#